data_AF-A0A4Q3XED8-F1
#
_entry.id   AF-A0A4Q3XED8-F1
#
_cell.length_a   1.000
_cell.length_b   1.000
_cell.length_c   1.000
_cell.angle_alpha   90.00
_cell.angle_beta   90.00
_cell.angle_gamma   90.00
#
_symmetry.space_group_name_H-M   'P 1'
#
loop_
_entity.id
_entity.type
_entity.pdbx_description
1 polymer ?
#
loop_
_entity_poly.entity_id
_entity_poly.type
_entity_poly.pdbx_seq_one_letter_code
_entity_poly.pdbx_strand_id
1 'polypeptide(L)'
;EELLQEKFVGAMNDGRPMLLDNGMKWDQLTINPEDAQMLETRRFSVEEIARVFGVPPHMIGHTENSTSWGTGLEQQTLGFVKFTLRRRLERIEQSLEKQLLTAQDRAAGVTIEFNLEGLLRGDSANRATFYREMTQIGVMTINEVRALENLPPVEGGDVPRMQMQNVPITEAGQEPAPGV
;
A
#
# COMPACT_ATOMS: atom_id res chain seq x y z
N GLU A 1 4.74 39.96 43.24
CA GLU A 1 5.48 39.27 42.17
C GLU A 1 6.76 38.61 42.69
N GLU A 2 7.60 39.33 43.44
CA GLU A 2 8.84 38.80 44.03
C GLU A 2 8.64 37.54 44.91
N LEU A 3 7.65 37.55 45.81
CA LEU A 3 7.30 36.40 46.66
C LEU A 3 6.81 35.17 45.88
N LEU A 4 6.31 35.37 44.66
CA LEU A 4 5.80 34.30 43.80
C LEU A 4 6.97 33.61 43.09
N GLN A 5 7.95 34.40 42.63
CA GLN A 5 9.20 33.88 42.11
C GLN A 5 10.00 33.14 43.18
N GLU A 6 10.15 33.69 44.38
CA GLU A 6 10.95 33.06 45.43
C GLU A 6 10.35 31.73 45.94
N LYS A 7 9.02 31.64 46.05
CA LYS A 7 8.34 30.47 46.65
C LYS A 7 7.93 29.38 45.67
N PHE A 8 7.77 29.71 44.39
CA PHE A 8 7.19 28.80 43.39
C PHE A 8 8.02 28.65 42.11
N VAL A 9 9.09 29.45 41.91
CA VAL A 9 10.01 29.27 40.78
C VAL A 9 11.28 28.55 41.24
N GLY A 10 11.74 27.59 40.44
CA GLY A 10 12.96 26.80 40.69
C GLY A 10 12.68 25.33 41.05
N ALA A 11 13.59 24.44 40.66
CA ALA A 11 13.46 22.99 40.82
C ALA A 11 13.26 22.52 42.28
N MET A 12 13.67 23.34 43.26
CA MET A 12 13.54 23.06 44.69
C MET A 12 12.13 23.36 45.24
N ASN A 13 11.33 24.09 44.49
CA ASN A 13 9.98 24.54 44.87
C ASN A 13 8.88 23.84 44.04
N ASP A 14 9.27 22.84 43.22
CA ASP A 14 8.35 22.08 42.38
C ASP A 14 7.34 21.28 43.23
N GLY A 15 6.07 21.32 42.83
CA GLY A 15 4.97 20.66 43.54
C GLY A 15 4.40 21.37 44.78
N ARG A 16 4.81 22.61 45.10
CA ARG A 16 4.22 23.37 46.22
C ARG A 16 2.80 23.86 45.87
N PRO A 17 1.77 23.54 46.68
CA PRO A 17 0.42 24.04 46.44
C PRO A 17 0.38 25.57 46.55
N MET A 18 0.00 26.24 45.46
CA MET A 18 -0.13 27.70 45.42
C MET A 18 -1.52 28.11 45.92
N LEU A 19 -1.57 28.85 47.03
CA LEU A 19 -2.82 29.41 47.55
C LEU A 19 -3.15 30.70 46.77
N LEU A 20 -4.13 30.62 45.86
CA LEU A 20 -4.65 31.77 45.13
C LEU A 20 -5.91 32.29 45.83
N ASP A 21 -5.89 33.54 46.29
CA ASP A 21 -7.05 34.20 46.88
C ASP A 21 -7.83 35.00 45.80
N ASN A 22 -9.12 35.23 46.02
CA ASN A 22 -10.02 36.02 45.15
C ASN A 22 -10.15 35.56 43.68
N GLY A 23 -10.46 34.29 43.45
CA GLY A 23 -10.96 33.83 42.13
C GLY A 23 -9.93 33.80 40.99
N MET A 24 -8.64 33.96 41.29
CA MET A 24 -7.57 33.82 40.31
C MET A 24 -7.41 32.35 39.90
N LYS A 25 -7.48 32.10 38.59
CA LYS A 25 -7.22 30.78 37.99
C LYS A 25 -5.77 30.74 37.53
N TRP A 26 -5.08 29.66 37.88
CA TRP A 26 -3.75 29.36 37.37
C TRP A 26 -3.89 28.65 36.02
N ASP A 27 -3.54 29.33 34.93
CA ASP A 27 -3.39 28.70 33.62
C ASP A 27 -1.94 28.26 33.44
N GLN A 28 -1.70 26.97 33.57
CA GLN A 28 -0.40 26.39 33.29
C GLN A 28 -0.15 26.51 31.77
N LEU A 29 0.95 27.15 31.37
CA LEU A 29 1.43 27.06 29.98
C LEU A 29 1.86 25.61 29.73
N THR A 30 0.98 24.84 29.09
CA THR A 30 1.09 23.39 29.04
C THR A 30 2.22 22.88 28.14
N ILE A 31 2.73 23.71 27.20
CA ILE A 31 3.84 23.36 26.32
C ILE A 31 4.70 24.61 26.05
N ASN A 32 6.00 24.53 26.32
CA ASN A 32 6.96 25.55 25.94
C ASN A 32 7.04 25.62 24.39
N PRO A 33 6.87 26.79 23.75
CA PRO A 33 6.98 26.94 22.29
C PRO A 33 8.26 26.35 21.69
N GLU A 34 9.37 26.35 22.43
CA GLU A 34 10.64 25.74 22.03
C GLU A 34 10.56 24.21 21.91
N ASP A 35 9.88 23.56 22.86
CA ASP A 35 9.66 22.11 22.84
C ASP A 35 8.73 21.71 21.69
N ALA A 36 7.71 22.52 21.40
CA ALA A 36 6.84 22.32 20.25
C ALA A 36 7.62 22.39 18.93
N GLN A 37 8.51 23.38 18.78
CA GLN A 37 9.36 23.53 17.59
C GLN A 37 10.38 22.38 17.45
N MET A 38 10.91 21.88 18.57
CA MET A 38 11.81 20.72 18.59
C MET A 38 11.09 19.44 18.16
N LEU A 39 9.84 19.24 18.59
CA LEU A 39 9.00 18.11 18.18
C LEU A 39 8.72 18.14 16.67
N GLU A 40 8.36 19.29 16.12
CA GLU A 40 8.12 19.46 14.68
C GLU A 40 9.39 19.17 13.86
N THR A 41 10.56 19.63 14.31
CA THR A 41 11.84 19.36 13.64
C THR A 41 12.17 17.86 13.61
N ARG A 42 11.89 17.15 14.72
CA ARG A 42 12.08 15.70 14.79
C ARG A 42 11.13 14.94 13.87
N ARG A 43 9.88 15.40 13.75
CA ARG A 43 8.89 14.80 12.84
C ARG A 43 9.31 14.96 11.38
N PHE A 44 9.74 16.15 11.00
CA PHE A 44 10.26 16.40 9.66
C PHE A 44 11.47 15.50 9.33
N SER A 45 12.37 15.28 10.30
CA SER A 45 13.53 14.39 10.13
C SER A 45 13.10 12.94 9.82
N VAL A 46 12.02 12.45 10.43
CA VAL A 46 11.48 11.12 10.14
C VAL A 46 10.98 11.03 8.69
N GLU A 47 10.27 12.05 8.22
CA GLU A 47 9.81 12.12 6.84
C GLU A 47 10.97 12.19 5.82
N GLU A 48 12.04 12.92 6.13
CA GLU A 48 13.24 12.97 5.29
C GLU A 48 13.90 11.60 5.14
N ILE A 49 14.07 10.87 6.24
CA ILE A 49 14.60 9.50 6.22
C ILE A 49 13.70 8.59 5.36
N ALA A 50 12.39 8.65 5.59
CA ALA A 50 11.42 7.87 4.83
C ALA A 50 11.51 8.14 3.31
N ARG A 51 11.68 9.42 2.94
CA ARG A 51 11.85 9.86 1.54
C ARG A 51 13.12 9.31 0.91
N VAL A 52 14.25 9.28 1.62
CA VAL A 52 15.51 8.69 1.13
C VAL A 52 15.35 7.21 0.79
N PHE A 53 14.59 6.47 1.60
CA PHE A 53 14.33 5.06 1.34
C PHE A 53 13.18 4.80 0.37
N GLY A 54 12.41 5.83 -0.01
CA GLY A 54 11.22 5.72 -0.83
C GLY A 54 10.06 5.00 -0.13
N VAL A 55 10.04 5.02 1.21
CA VAL A 55 9.00 4.40 2.03
C VAL A 55 7.97 5.47 2.40
N PRO A 56 6.68 5.28 2.11
CA PRO A 56 5.64 6.20 2.54
C PRO A 56 5.56 6.34 4.08
N PRO A 57 5.33 7.55 4.62
CA PRO A 57 5.24 7.78 6.07
C PRO A 57 4.19 6.91 6.79
N HIS A 58 3.08 6.58 6.11
CA HIS A 58 2.05 5.74 6.72
C HIS A 58 2.51 4.31 7.01
N MET A 59 3.48 3.79 6.25
CA MET A 59 4.02 2.44 6.46
C MET A 59 4.93 2.35 7.70
N ILE A 60 5.43 3.48 8.18
CA ILE A 60 6.24 3.58 9.40
C ILE A 60 5.43 4.09 10.60
N GLY A 61 4.10 4.17 10.48
CA GLY A 61 3.21 4.66 11.53
C GLY A 61 3.24 6.18 11.72
N HIS A 62 3.84 6.93 10.79
CA HIS A 62 3.87 8.39 10.81
C HIS A 62 2.70 8.93 9.97
N THR A 63 1.50 8.95 10.54
CA THR A 63 0.23 9.23 9.85
C THR A 63 -0.40 10.58 10.18
N GLU A 64 0.37 11.51 10.76
CA GLU A 64 -0.17 12.75 11.34
C GLU A 64 -0.83 13.69 10.31
N ASN A 65 -0.41 13.63 9.05
CA ASN A 65 -0.94 14.46 7.96
C ASN A 65 -1.85 13.70 6.97
N SER A 66 -2.12 12.40 7.20
CA SER A 66 -2.90 11.59 6.25
C SER A 66 -4.36 11.49 6.69
N THR A 67 -5.19 12.41 6.21
CA THR A 67 -6.66 12.41 6.39
C THR A 67 -7.38 11.44 5.46
N SER A 68 -6.67 10.76 4.55
CA SER A 68 -7.25 9.80 3.60
C SER A 68 -7.40 8.42 4.22
N TRP A 69 -8.44 8.24 5.02
CA TRP A 69 -8.87 6.93 5.50
C TRP A 69 -9.29 6.03 4.32
N GLY A 70 -8.64 4.86 4.18
CA GLY A 70 -9.01 3.80 3.23
C GLY A 70 -8.33 3.90 1.86
N THR A 71 -9.06 4.42 0.86
CA THR A 71 -8.69 4.30 -0.57
C THR A 71 -7.39 5.01 -0.94
N GLY A 72 -7.11 6.17 -0.32
CA GLY A 72 -5.85 6.89 -0.54
C GLY A 72 -4.63 6.13 0.02
N LEU A 73 -4.81 5.39 1.11
CA LEU A 73 -3.74 4.60 1.74
C LEU A 73 -3.39 3.37 0.92
N GLU A 74 -4.40 2.71 0.36
CA GLU A 74 -4.24 1.57 -0.55
C GLU A 74 -3.49 1.99 -1.82
N GLN A 75 -3.86 3.12 -2.42
CA GLN A 75 -3.16 3.66 -3.59
C GLN A 75 -1.71 4.05 -3.28
N GLN A 76 -1.43 4.62 -2.10
CA GLN A 76 -0.06 4.91 -1.66
C GLN A 76 0.75 3.62 -1.42
N THR A 77 0.12 2.57 -0.88
CA THR A 77 0.74 1.26 -0.69
C THR A 77 1.04 0.60 -2.04
N LEU A 78 0.10 0.68 -3.00
CA LEU A 78 0.33 0.22 -4.38
C LEU A 78 1.48 0.98 -5.05
N GLY A 79 1.53 2.30 -4.86
CA GLY A 79 2.63 3.14 -5.31
C GLY A 79 3.98 2.71 -4.75
N PHE A 80 4.05 2.39 -3.45
CA PHE A 80 5.26 1.86 -2.83
C PHE A 80 5.71 0.54 -3.45
N VAL A 81 4.77 -0.40 -3.66
CA VAL A 81 5.08 -1.69 -4.28
C VAL A 81 5.64 -1.48 -5.69
N LYS A 82 4.98 -0.64 -6.49
CA LYS A 82 5.33 -0.40 -7.89
C LYS A 82 6.65 0.35 -8.07
N PHE A 83 6.87 1.44 -7.32
CA PHE A 83 7.98 2.36 -7.57
C PHE A 83 9.21 2.10 -6.71
N THR A 84 9.05 1.52 -5.51
CA THR A 84 10.14 1.30 -4.57
C THR A 84 10.49 -0.18 -4.43
N LEU A 85 9.50 -1.02 -4.14
CA LEU A 85 9.74 -2.42 -3.76
C LEU A 85 10.12 -3.29 -4.97
N ARG A 86 9.38 -3.18 -6.09
CA ARG A 86 9.59 -4.01 -7.29
C ARG A 86 11.02 -3.96 -7.79
N ARG A 87 11.61 -2.76 -7.90
CA ARG A 87 13.01 -2.56 -8.31
C ARG A 87 14.01 -3.28 -7.41
N ARG A 88 13.74 -3.38 -6.10
CA ARG A 88 14.64 -4.08 -5.16
C ARG A 88 14.47 -5.60 -5.29
N LEU A 89 13.24 -6.07 -5.42
CA LEU A 89 12.93 -7.49 -5.54
C LEU A 89 13.47 -8.07 -6.84
N GLU A 90 13.27 -7.41 -7.98
CA GLU A 90 13.80 -7.87 -9.27
C GLU A 90 15.32 -8.03 -9.26
N ARG A 91 16.04 -7.15 -8.56
CA ARG A 91 17.50 -7.29 -8.40
C ARG A 91 17.88 -8.55 -7.61
N ILE A 92 17.06 -8.94 -6.63
CA ILE A 92 17.27 -10.14 -5.83
C ILE A 92 16.89 -11.36 -6.67
N GLU A 93 15.74 -11.34 -7.34
CA GLU A 93 15.28 -12.38 -8.27
C GLU A 93 16.36 -12.69 -9.32
N GLN A 94 16.85 -11.67 -10.04
CA GLN A 94 17.92 -11.84 -11.03
C GLN A 94 19.21 -12.42 -10.44
N SER A 95 19.55 -12.05 -9.20
CA SER A 95 20.72 -12.61 -8.51
C SER A 95 20.50 -14.08 -8.16
N LEU A 96 19.31 -14.44 -7.69
CA LEU A 96 18.94 -15.82 -7.36
C LEU A 96 18.91 -16.68 -8.63
N GLU A 97 18.29 -16.20 -9.70
CA GLU A 97 18.25 -16.88 -10.99
C GLU A 97 19.65 -17.14 -11.53
N LYS A 98 20.55 -16.14 -11.45
CA LYS A 98 21.93 -16.30 -11.91
C LYS A 98 22.72 -17.33 -11.08
N GLN A 99 22.45 -17.43 -9.77
CA GLN A 99 23.22 -18.28 -8.86
C GLN A 99 22.66 -19.69 -8.73
N LEU A 100 21.34 -19.85 -8.83
CA LEU A 100 20.65 -21.11 -8.54
C LEU A 100 20.19 -21.84 -9.81
N LEU A 101 19.89 -21.15 -10.91
CA LEU A 101 19.39 -21.79 -12.12
C LEU A 101 20.54 -22.19 -13.05
N THR A 102 20.52 -23.45 -13.47
CA THR A 102 21.43 -23.95 -14.50
C THR A 102 21.04 -23.42 -15.88
N ALA A 103 21.87 -23.69 -16.90
CA ALA A 103 21.51 -23.38 -18.28
C ALA A 103 20.30 -24.21 -18.75
N GLN A 104 20.14 -25.43 -18.23
CA GLN A 104 19.00 -26.30 -18.55
C GLN A 104 17.70 -25.76 -17.94
N ASP A 105 17.72 -25.32 -16.67
CA ASP A 105 16.54 -24.77 -16.01
C ASP A 105 16.04 -23.49 -16.72
N ARG A 106 16.96 -22.63 -17.13
CA ARG A 106 16.63 -21.41 -17.90
C ARG A 106 16.08 -21.74 -19.29
N ALA A 107 16.62 -22.76 -19.96
CA ALA A 107 16.09 -23.24 -21.23
C ALA A 107 14.69 -23.89 -21.10
N ALA A 108 14.41 -24.49 -19.94
CA ALA A 108 13.09 -25.02 -19.59
C ALA A 108 12.08 -23.95 -19.14
N GLY A 109 12.48 -22.67 -19.08
CA GLY A 109 11.61 -21.55 -18.71
C GLY A 109 11.35 -21.42 -17.21
N VAL A 110 12.20 -22.00 -16.35
CA VAL A 110 12.08 -21.84 -14.90
C VAL A 110 12.51 -20.43 -14.50
N THR A 111 11.68 -19.74 -13.74
CA THR A 111 11.94 -18.39 -13.18
C THR A 111 11.78 -18.39 -11.67
N ILE A 112 12.39 -17.43 -10.99
CA ILE A 112 12.28 -17.24 -9.54
C ILE A 112 11.70 -15.85 -9.29
N GLU A 113 10.46 -15.78 -8.82
CA GLU A 113 9.77 -14.51 -8.53
C GLU A 113 9.22 -14.47 -7.10
N PHE A 114 9.22 -13.28 -6.50
CA PHE A 114 8.55 -13.03 -5.23
C PHE A 114 7.04 -12.88 -5.45
N ASN A 115 6.25 -13.69 -4.74
CA ASN A 115 4.81 -13.50 -4.68
C ASN A 115 4.48 -12.24 -3.85
N LEU A 116 4.18 -11.15 -4.55
CA LEU A 116 3.73 -9.87 -3.98
C LEU A 116 2.21 -9.81 -3.75
N GLU A 117 1.49 -10.87 -4.13
CA GLU A 117 0.03 -10.91 -4.10
C GLU A 117 -0.51 -10.85 -2.68
N GLY A 118 0.23 -11.38 -1.69
CA GLY A 118 -0.11 -11.23 -0.28
C GLY A 118 -0.18 -9.77 0.19
N LEU A 119 0.63 -8.90 -0.41
CA LEU A 119 0.65 -7.46 -0.11
C LEU A 119 -0.43 -6.70 -0.89
N LEU A 120 -0.80 -7.19 -2.08
CA LEU A 120 -1.87 -6.67 -2.94
C LEU A 120 -3.27 -7.20 -2.60
N ARG A 121 -3.37 -8.16 -1.67
CA ARG A 121 -4.63 -8.82 -1.28
C ARG A 121 -5.71 -7.84 -0.77
N GLY A 122 -5.28 -6.65 -0.30
CA GLY A 122 -6.18 -5.55 0.05
C GLY A 122 -7.07 -5.07 -1.10
N ASP A 123 -6.64 -5.24 -2.36
CA ASP A 123 -7.41 -4.86 -3.56
C ASP A 123 -7.84 -6.07 -4.39
N SER A 124 -8.31 -7.13 -3.73
CA SER A 124 -8.86 -8.31 -4.41
C SER A 124 -10.12 -7.95 -5.24
N ALA A 125 -10.83 -6.87 -4.89
CA ALA A 125 -12.05 -6.43 -5.55
C ALA A 125 -11.79 -5.77 -6.93
N ASN A 126 -10.84 -4.84 -7.05
CA ASN A 126 -10.54 -4.25 -8.36
C ASN A 126 -9.84 -5.27 -9.26
N ARG A 127 -9.02 -6.18 -8.70
CA ARG A 127 -8.38 -7.26 -9.45
C ARG A 127 -9.39 -8.26 -10.02
N ALA A 128 -10.37 -8.69 -9.22
CA ALA A 128 -11.46 -9.54 -9.70
C ALA A 128 -12.29 -8.83 -10.78
N THR A 129 -12.56 -7.53 -10.59
CA THR A 129 -13.25 -6.69 -11.59
C THR A 129 -12.46 -6.61 -12.90
N PHE A 130 -11.15 -6.35 -12.84
CA PHE A 130 -10.27 -6.27 -14.00
C PHE A 130 -10.24 -7.57 -14.79
N TYR A 131 -10.00 -8.72 -14.15
CA TYR A 131 -9.98 -10.00 -14.87
C TYR A 131 -11.35 -10.36 -15.45
N ARG A 132 -12.43 -10.06 -14.72
CA ARG A 132 -13.79 -10.27 -15.23
C ARG A 132 -14.04 -9.44 -16.49
N GLU A 133 -13.68 -8.15 -16.49
CA GLU A 133 -13.85 -7.29 -17.66
C GLU A 133 -13.00 -7.79 -18.84
N MET A 134 -11.74 -8.10 -18.62
CA MET A 134 -10.81 -8.53 -19.67
C MET A 134 -11.15 -9.89 -20.28
N THR A 135 -11.67 -10.82 -19.46
CA THR A 135 -12.17 -12.12 -19.95
C THR A 135 -13.53 -12.00 -20.63
N GLN A 136 -14.37 -11.04 -20.24
CA GLN A 136 -15.68 -10.81 -20.85
C GLN A 136 -15.58 -10.18 -22.24
N ILE A 137 -14.63 -9.27 -22.45
CA ILE A 137 -14.35 -8.68 -23.77
C ILE A 137 -13.52 -9.60 -24.70
N GLY A 138 -13.07 -10.76 -24.19
CA GLY A 138 -12.28 -11.72 -24.96
C GLY A 138 -10.83 -11.30 -25.22
N VAL A 139 -10.29 -10.32 -24.48
CA VAL A 139 -8.88 -9.89 -24.62
C VAL A 139 -7.93 -10.82 -23.88
N MET A 140 -8.35 -11.40 -22.76
CA MET A 140 -7.59 -12.41 -22.03
C MET A 140 -8.33 -13.75 -21.95
N THR A 141 -7.57 -14.82 -22.10
CA THR A 141 -7.98 -16.21 -21.92
C THR A 141 -7.89 -16.61 -20.44
N ILE A 142 -8.53 -17.72 -20.07
CA ILE A 142 -8.51 -18.21 -18.69
C ILE A 142 -7.09 -18.64 -18.29
N ASN A 143 -6.34 -19.24 -19.20
CA ASN A 143 -4.97 -19.67 -18.92
C ASN A 143 -3.99 -18.50 -18.82
N GLU A 144 -4.20 -17.40 -19.54
CA GLU A 144 -3.43 -16.17 -19.35
C GLU A 144 -3.68 -15.56 -17.96
N VAL A 145 -4.94 -15.50 -17.52
CA VAL A 145 -5.25 -15.06 -16.15
C VAL A 145 -4.61 -16.00 -15.14
N ARG A 146 -4.69 -17.32 -15.33
CA ARG A 146 -4.07 -18.29 -14.42
C ARG A 146 -2.55 -18.19 -14.39
N ALA A 147 -1.90 -17.93 -15.52
CA ALA A 147 -0.46 -17.69 -15.58
C ALA A 147 -0.06 -16.44 -14.79
N LEU A 148 -0.82 -15.34 -14.91
CA LEU A 148 -0.60 -14.12 -14.10
C LEU A 148 -0.75 -14.38 -12.60
N GLU A 149 -1.61 -15.33 -12.24
CA GLU A 149 -1.88 -15.76 -10.87
C GLU A 149 -0.93 -16.88 -10.39
N ASN A 150 0.08 -17.25 -11.19
CA ASN A 150 0.97 -18.38 -10.93
C ASN A 150 0.23 -19.72 -10.67
N LEU A 151 -0.94 -19.89 -11.28
CA LEU A 151 -1.75 -21.10 -11.22
C LEU A 151 -1.47 -21.99 -12.43
N PRO A 152 -1.52 -23.33 -12.27
CA PRO A 152 -1.33 -24.24 -13.39
C PRO A 152 -2.45 -24.05 -14.43
N PRO A 153 -2.15 -24.17 -15.74
CA PRO A 153 -3.14 -24.05 -16.80
C PRO A 153 -4.20 -25.16 -16.71
N VAL A 154 -5.36 -24.90 -17.29
CA VAL A 154 -6.48 -25.85 -17.38
C VAL A 154 -6.82 -26.13 -18.83
N GLU A 155 -7.31 -27.34 -19.09
CA GLU A 155 -7.73 -27.75 -20.43
C GLU A 155 -8.91 -26.89 -20.91
N GLY A 156 -8.84 -26.39 -22.15
CA GLY A 156 -9.84 -25.47 -22.71
C GLY A 156 -9.72 -24.02 -22.22
N GLY A 157 -8.72 -23.70 -21.40
CA GLY A 157 -8.51 -22.36 -20.85
C GLY A 157 -7.89 -21.35 -21.82
N ASP A 158 -7.34 -21.79 -22.96
CA ASP A 158 -6.69 -20.95 -23.98
C ASP A 158 -7.67 -20.37 -25.02
N VAL A 159 -8.96 -20.68 -24.91
CA VAL A 159 -9.98 -20.21 -25.85
C VAL A 159 -10.59 -18.91 -25.33
N PRO A 160 -10.45 -17.77 -26.06
CA PRO A 160 -11.12 -16.53 -25.69
C PRO A 160 -12.63 -16.73 -25.67
N ARG A 161 -13.29 -16.24 -24.62
CA ARG A 161 -14.74 -16.32 -24.47
C ARG A 161 -15.35 -14.96 -24.78
N MET A 162 -16.41 -14.94 -25.56
CA MET A 162 -17.23 -13.74 -25.75
C MET A 162 -18.64 -14.02 -25.26
N GLN A 163 -19.16 -13.18 -24.38
CA GLN A 163 -20.52 -13.33 -23.87
C GLN A 163 -21.51 -12.90 -24.96
N MET A 164 -22.26 -13.84 -25.53
CA MET A 164 -23.42 -13.55 -26.37
C MET A 164 -24.64 -13.27 -25.47
N GLN A 165 -24.77 -12.04 -24.96
CA GLN A 165 -25.98 -11.59 -24.26
C GLN A 165 -26.74 -10.60 -25.15
N ASN A 166 -28.05 -10.85 -25.34
CA ASN A 166 -28.98 -10.14 -26.23
C ASN A 166 -28.86 -10.49 -27.72
N VAL A 167 -29.05 -11.78 -28.05
CA VAL A 167 -29.40 -12.18 -29.42
C VAL A 167 -30.84 -11.72 -29.71
N PRO A 168 -31.13 -11.03 -30.83
CA PRO A 168 -32.50 -10.70 -31.23
C PRO A 168 -33.38 -11.96 -31.23
N ILE A 169 -34.66 -11.83 -30.87
CA ILE A 169 -35.59 -12.98 -30.83
C ILE A 169 -35.68 -13.73 -32.19
N THR A 170 -35.31 -13.07 -33.29
CA THR A 170 -35.27 -13.64 -34.64
C THR A 170 -34.11 -14.62 -34.86
N GLU A 171 -33.08 -14.60 -34.02
CA GLU A 171 -31.85 -15.41 -34.15
C GLU A 171 -31.61 -16.33 -32.94
N ALA A 172 -32.48 -16.29 -31.93
CA ALA A 172 -32.43 -17.18 -30.78
C ALA A 172 -32.85 -18.60 -31.18
N GLY A 173 -31.87 -19.43 -31.57
CA GLY A 173 -32.07 -20.86 -31.86
C GLY A 173 -31.52 -21.36 -33.20
N GLN A 174 -30.89 -20.51 -34.01
CA GLN A 174 -30.16 -20.97 -35.18
C GLN A 174 -28.76 -21.43 -34.77
N GLU A 175 -28.47 -22.72 -34.97
CA GLU A 175 -27.10 -23.23 -34.88
C GLU A 175 -26.21 -22.39 -35.81
N PRO A 176 -25.02 -21.95 -35.36
CA PRO A 176 -24.11 -21.25 -36.25
C PRO A 176 -23.81 -22.17 -37.42
N ALA A 177 -24.14 -21.71 -38.63
CA ALA A 177 -23.93 -22.47 -39.85
C ALA A 177 -22.47 -22.95 -39.91
N PRO A 178 -22.22 -24.26 -40.14
CA PRO A 178 -20.86 -24.76 -40.25
C PRO A 178 -20.16 -24.02 -41.39
N GLY A 179 -19.00 -23.46 -41.08
CA GLY A 179 -18.27 -22.50 -41.90
C GLY A 179 -18.00 -22.96 -43.33
N VAL A 180 -17.99 -21.97 -44.23
CA VAL A 180 -17.27 -22.01 -45.51
C VAL A 180 -15.84 -21.53 -45.26
#